data_AF-A0A2D9T2Z5-F1
#
_entry.id   AF-A0A2D9T2Z5-F1
#
_cell.length_a   1.000
_cell.length_b   1.000
_cell.length_c   1.000
_cell.angle_alpha   90.00
_cell.angle_beta   90.00
_cell.angle_gamma   90.00
#
_symmetry.space_group_name_H-M   'P 1'
#
loop_
_entity.id
_entity.type
_entity.pdbx_description
1 polymer ?
#
loop_
_entity_poly.entity_id
_entity_poly.type
_entity_poly.pdbx_seq_one_letter_code
_entity_poly.pdbx_strand_id
1 'polypeptide(L)'
;MRYASLLLLILLLVSLGCGPDEPHGATTDEPAGAEVPPDEAPPGELPTGPSPADRPAVGAAECEAQGGTVVGDIGDGAVHRPDYRCSDGQAPIGSVASGIEGAVCCPAVQCPEGGVPPVPSNDGPPENCAVLFRGCCFQETADACRAAGCGDECEVMESYPGQVRPCE
;
A
#
# COMPACT_ATOMS: atom_id res chain seq x y z
N MET A 1 37.73 23.14 -27.54
CA MET A 1 36.43 23.65 -28.04
C MET A 1 35.65 22.54 -28.76
N ARG A 2 35.28 21.46 -28.04
CA ARG A 2 34.45 20.36 -28.57
C ARG A 2 33.16 20.11 -27.76
N TYR A 3 33.01 20.80 -26.63
CA TYR A 3 31.85 20.67 -25.74
C TYR A 3 30.67 21.57 -26.12
N ALA A 4 30.86 22.56 -27.01
CA ALA A 4 29.80 23.46 -27.44
C ALA A 4 28.77 22.79 -28.39
N SER A 5 29.19 21.78 -29.17
CA SER A 5 28.28 21.05 -30.07
C SER A 5 27.38 20.03 -29.36
N LEU A 6 27.79 19.51 -28.19
CA LEU A 6 27.00 18.49 -27.49
C LEU A 6 25.84 19.10 -26.69
N LEU A 7 26.01 20.32 -26.16
CA LEU A 7 24.97 21.03 -25.40
C LEU A 7 23.78 21.46 -26.27
N LEU A 8 23.99 21.71 -27.56
CA LEU A 8 22.91 22.13 -28.47
C LEU A 8 21.96 20.98 -28.84
N LEU A 9 22.41 19.72 -28.72
CA LEU A 9 21.65 18.54 -29.13
C LEU A 9 20.74 18.01 -28.02
N ILE A 10 21.13 18.21 -26.75
CA ILE A 10 20.32 17.81 -25.58
C ILE A 10 19.15 18.78 -25.37
N LEU A 11 19.32 20.06 -25.69
CA LEU A 11 18.27 21.08 -25.57
C LEU A 11 17.12 20.92 -26.58
N LEU A 12 17.33 20.16 -27.68
CA LEU A 12 16.32 19.96 -28.72
C LEU A 12 15.38 18.76 -28.43
N LEU A 13 15.69 17.94 -27.44
CA LEU A 13 14.91 16.73 -27.09
C LEU A 13 13.83 16.97 -26.02
N VAL A 14 13.76 18.17 -25.42
CA VAL A 14 12.83 18.49 -24.31
C VAL A 14 11.50 19.11 -24.80
N SER A 15 11.24 19.17 -26.10
CA SER A 15 10.09 19.91 -26.67
C SER A 15 9.01 19.07 -27.36
N LEU A 16 8.95 17.75 -27.19
CA LEU A 16 7.83 16.94 -27.69
C LEU A 16 7.26 16.03 -26.61
N GLY A 17 6.14 16.43 -26.00
CA GLY A 17 5.36 15.49 -25.18
C GLY A 17 4.33 16.09 -24.22
N CYS A 18 3.51 17.07 -24.63
CA CYS A 18 2.25 17.36 -23.95
C CYS A 18 1.17 17.52 -25.03
N GLY A 19 0.39 16.46 -25.25
CA GLY A 19 -0.79 16.48 -26.11
C GLY A 19 -2.00 17.06 -25.36
N PRO A 20 -2.89 17.81 -26.03
CA PRO A 20 -4.06 18.41 -25.41
C PRO A 20 -5.20 17.40 -25.19
N ASP A 21 -5.85 17.54 -24.03
CA ASP A 21 -7.15 16.99 -23.63
C ASP A 21 -8.20 17.01 -24.75
N GLU A 22 -8.79 15.85 -25.03
CA GLU A 22 -10.03 15.75 -25.80
C GLU A 22 -11.25 15.98 -24.89
N PRO A 23 -12.13 16.95 -25.20
CA PRO A 23 -13.41 17.06 -24.55
C PRO A 23 -14.36 15.98 -25.11
N HIS A 24 -14.69 14.98 -24.31
CA HIS A 24 -15.75 14.02 -24.63
C HIS A 24 -17.11 14.72 -24.54
N GLY A 25 -17.56 15.20 -25.70
CA GLY A 25 -18.92 15.65 -25.97
C GLY A 25 -19.88 14.48 -26.14
N ALA A 26 -21.08 14.70 -25.61
CA ALA A 26 -22.27 13.85 -25.66
C ALA A 26 -22.62 13.29 -27.04
N THR A 27 -23.17 12.07 -27.07
CA THR A 27 -24.58 11.75 -27.41
C THR A 27 -24.67 10.28 -27.84
N THR A 28 -25.76 9.60 -27.46
CA THR A 28 -26.60 8.74 -28.34
C THR A 28 -27.32 7.67 -27.53
N ASP A 29 -28.65 7.80 -27.60
CA ASP A 29 -29.74 6.82 -27.59
C ASP A 29 -29.78 5.61 -26.64
N GLU A 30 -30.80 5.70 -25.78
CA GLU A 30 -31.73 4.68 -25.34
C GLU A 30 -32.00 3.54 -26.36
N PRO A 31 -31.91 2.28 -25.90
CA PRO A 31 -32.80 1.24 -26.39
C PRO A 31 -33.69 0.73 -25.25
N ALA A 32 -34.99 0.80 -25.50
CA ALA A 32 -36.01 0.15 -24.70
C ALA A 32 -35.92 -1.38 -24.82
N GLY A 33 -35.90 -2.03 -23.65
CA GLY A 33 -36.51 -3.35 -23.44
C GLY A 33 -35.59 -4.56 -23.57
N ALA A 34 -35.30 -5.21 -22.44
CA ALA A 34 -35.71 -6.59 -22.19
C ALA A 34 -35.23 -7.08 -20.80
N GLU A 35 -36.21 -7.57 -20.03
CA GLU A 35 -36.15 -8.66 -19.06
C GLU A 35 -35.36 -8.44 -17.75
N VAL A 36 -36.13 -8.19 -16.70
CA VAL A 36 -35.74 -8.26 -15.28
C VAL A 36 -35.36 -9.71 -14.94
N PRO A 37 -34.09 -10.00 -14.59
CA PRO A 37 -33.75 -11.29 -13.98
C PRO A 37 -34.29 -11.35 -12.54
N PRO A 38 -34.67 -12.53 -12.05
CA PRO A 38 -35.27 -12.69 -10.73
C PRO A 38 -34.22 -12.58 -9.61
N ASP A 39 -34.59 -11.86 -8.57
CA ASP A 39 -34.17 -12.07 -7.17
C ASP A 39 -32.65 -12.18 -6.95
N GLU A 40 -31.94 -11.04 -7.05
CA GLU A 40 -30.66 -10.88 -6.37
C GLU A 40 -30.91 -10.91 -4.85
N ALA A 41 -30.51 -12.01 -4.23
CA ALA A 41 -30.34 -12.10 -2.79
C ALA A 41 -29.57 -10.87 -2.28
N PRO A 42 -29.91 -10.31 -1.10
CA PRO A 42 -29.24 -9.13 -0.58
C PRO A 42 -27.73 -9.38 -0.53
N PRO A 43 -26.89 -8.43 -1.00
CA PRO A 43 -25.45 -8.58 -0.92
C PRO A 43 -25.11 -8.82 0.54
N GLY A 44 -24.53 -9.99 0.82
CA GLY A 44 -24.04 -10.31 2.16
C GLY A 44 -23.15 -9.18 2.62
N GLU A 45 -23.47 -8.58 3.77
CA GLU A 45 -22.69 -7.53 4.39
C GLU A 45 -21.24 -8.01 4.50
N LEU A 46 -20.37 -7.51 3.62
CA LEU A 46 -18.94 -7.64 3.80
C LEU A 46 -18.62 -7.07 5.19
N PRO A 47 -17.74 -7.70 5.98
CA PRO A 47 -17.33 -7.19 7.28
C PRO A 47 -16.79 -5.77 7.09
N THR A 48 -17.65 -4.80 7.38
CA THR A 48 -17.34 -3.39 7.24
C THR A 48 -16.52 -3.05 8.47
N GLY A 49 -15.20 -2.96 8.30
CA GLY A 49 -14.34 -2.40 9.33
C GLY A 49 -14.83 -1.00 9.73
N PRO A 50 -14.41 -0.47 10.89
CA PRO A 50 -14.82 0.86 11.32
C PRO A 50 -14.55 1.87 10.21
N SER A 51 -15.54 2.73 9.94
CA SER A 51 -15.40 3.78 8.93
C SER A 51 -14.18 4.63 9.29
N PRO A 52 -13.42 5.15 8.30
CA PRO A 52 -12.34 6.11 8.56
C PRO A 52 -12.77 7.30 9.43
N ALA A 53 -14.04 7.70 9.32
CA ALA A 53 -14.63 8.77 10.13
C ALA A 53 -14.80 8.40 11.61
N ASP A 54 -14.88 7.11 11.94
CA ASP A 54 -15.04 6.60 13.29
C ASP A 54 -13.71 6.31 14.00
N ARG A 55 -12.58 6.42 13.28
CA ARG A 55 -11.25 6.18 13.86
C ARG A 55 -10.91 7.28 14.86
N PRO A 56 -10.40 6.92 16.05
CA PRO A 56 -9.91 7.90 17.01
C PRO A 56 -8.87 8.84 16.37
N ALA A 57 -9.00 10.14 16.65
CA ALA A 57 -7.99 11.12 16.28
C ALA A 57 -6.80 10.99 17.25
N VAL A 58 -5.60 10.74 16.73
CA VAL A 58 -4.35 10.63 17.52
C VAL A 58 -3.30 11.62 17.01
N GLY A 59 -2.44 12.11 17.90
CA GLY A 59 -1.27 12.90 17.49
C GLY A 59 -0.13 12.02 16.95
N ALA A 60 0.73 12.56 16.08
CA ALA A 60 1.90 11.82 15.59
C ALA A 60 2.84 11.37 16.74
N ALA A 61 3.18 12.28 17.66
CA ALA A 61 3.99 11.96 18.83
C ALA A 61 3.29 10.96 19.78
N GLU A 62 1.96 10.99 19.86
CA GLU A 62 1.19 10.03 20.64
C GLU A 62 1.19 8.65 19.99
N CYS A 63 1.10 8.58 18.65
CA CYS A 63 1.26 7.33 17.92
C CYS A 63 2.62 6.68 18.22
N GLU A 64 3.71 7.44 18.10
CA GLU A 64 5.06 6.96 18.41
C GLU A 64 5.21 6.55 19.89
N ALA A 65 4.62 7.31 20.82
CA ALA A 65 4.64 6.99 22.24
C ALA A 65 3.91 5.68 22.58
N GLN A 66 2.92 5.28 21.77
CA GLN A 66 2.25 3.98 21.85
C GLN A 66 3.03 2.86 21.15
N GLY A 67 4.23 3.15 20.63
CA GLY A 67 5.03 2.25 19.83
C GLY A 67 4.50 2.08 18.41
N GLY A 68 3.54 2.91 17.98
CA GLY A 68 3.01 2.89 16.63
C GLY A 68 3.92 3.59 15.62
N THR A 69 3.55 3.51 14.36
CA THR A 69 4.20 4.20 13.25
C THR A 69 3.17 5.04 12.50
N VAL A 70 3.52 6.29 12.21
CA VAL A 70 2.70 7.18 11.39
C VAL A 70 2.91 6.81 9.91
N VAL A 71 1.83 6.42 9.24
CA VAL A 71 1.83 6.09 7.82
C VAL A 71 1.05 7.16 7.06
N GLY A 72 1.72 7.87 6.17
CA GLY A 72 1.11 8.88 5.30
C GLY A 72 0.34 8.28 4.13
N ASP A 73 -0.59 9.05 3.56
CA ASP A 73 -1.18 8.73 2.27
C ASP A 73 -0.17 9.05 1.15
N ILE A 74 0.01 8.14 0.20
CA ILE A 74 0.86 8.37 -1.00
C ILE A 74 0.08 9.19 -2.05
N GLY A 75 -1.21 9.44 -1.82
CA GLY A 75 -2.08 10.23 -2.69
C GLY A 75 -3.05 9.39 -3.53
N ASP A 76 -3.15 8.08 -3.25
CA ASP A 76 -4.15 7.19 -3.85
C ASP A 76 -5.42 7.08 -2.98
N GLY A 77 -5.45 7.75 -1.83
CA GLY A 77 -6.59 7.71 -0.91
C GLY A 77 -6.63 6.43 -0.09
N ALA A 78 -5.59 5.57 -0.12
CA ALA A 78 -5.66 4.23 0.44
C ALA A 78 -6.04 4.23 1.91
N VAL A 79 -5.41 5.10 2.70
CA VAL A 79 -5.60 5.24 4.15
C VAL A 79 -7.01 5.71 4.52
N HIS A 80 -7.73 6.33 3.58
CA HIS A 80 -9.12 6.74 3.74
C HIS A 80 -10.13 5.64 3.40
N ARG A 81 -9.70 4.44 3.01
CA ARG A 81 -10.63 3.33 2.78
C ARG A 81 -10.96 2.60 4.08
N PRO A 82 -12.21 2.11 4.28
CA PRO A 82 -12.59 1.37 5.48
C PRO A 82 -11.87 0.02 5.63
N ASP A 83 -11.45 -0.56 4.51
CA ASP A 83 -10.70 -1.80 4.41
C ASP A 83 -9.18 -1.59 4.44
N TYR A 84 -8.68 -0.36 4.60
CA TYR A 84 -7.24 -0.12 4.75
C TYR A 84 -6.66 -0.95 5.90
N ARG A 85 -5.51 -1.58 5.64
CA ARG A 85 -4.73 -2.33 6.62
C ARG A 85 -3.29 -1.84 6.61
N CYS A 86 -2.70 -1.84 7.79
CA CYS A 86 -1.28 -1.63 8.00
C CYS A 86 -0.46 -2.77 7.35
N SER A 87 0.85 -2.63 7.27
CA SER A 87 1.75 -3.59 6.60
C SER A 87 1.72 -5.01 7.19
N ASP A 88 1.29 -5.15 8.44
CA ASP A 88 1.10 -6.42 9.15
C ASP A 88 -0.33 -6.99 9.00
N GLY A 89 -1.21 -6.31 8.27
CA GLY A 89 -2.60 -6.67 8.07
C GLY A 89 -3.55 -6.19 9.18
N GLN A 90 -3.06 -5.47 10.20
CA GLN A 90 -3.91 -4.93 11.26
C GLN A 90 -4.64 -3.66 10.81
N ALA A 91 -5.76 -3.34 11.46
CA ALA A 91 -6.41 -2.06 11.28
C ALA A 91 -5.59 -0.94 11.94
N PRO A 92 -5.67 0.32 11.44
CA PRO A 92 -5.07 1.45 12.13
C PRO A 92 -5.64 1.65 13.53
N ILE A 93 -4.78 2.08 14.46
CA ILE A 93 -5.15 2.49 15.82
C ILE A 93 -6.00 3.76 15.79
N GLY A 94 -5.68 4.67 14.86
CA GLY A 94 -6.37 5.95 14.73
C GLY A 94 -5.94 6.71 13.49
N SER A 95 -6.62 7.82 13.23
CA SER A 95 -6.27 8.80 12.21
C SER A 95 -5.37 9.87 12.82
N VAL A 96 -4.27 10.22 12.16
CA VAL A 96 -3.34 11.22 12.68
C VAL A 96 -3.88 12.61 12.37
N ALA A 97 -4.24 13.36 13.42
CA ALA A 97 -4.97 14.62 13.29
C ALA A 97 -4.10 15.81 12.86
N SER A 98 -2.78 15.69 12.90
CA SER A 98 -1.85 16.81 12.69
C SER A 98 -0.47 16.34 12.23
N GLY A 99 0.16 17.13 11.36
CA GLY A 99 1.50 16.89 10.83
C GLY A 99 1.47 16.44 9.37
N ILE A 100 0.82 15.31 9.09
CA ILE A 100 0.71 14.72 7.74
C ILE A 100 -0.78 14.56 7.43
N GLU A 101 -1.27 15.25 6.39
CA GLU A 101 -2.66 15.17 5.96
C GLU A 101 -3.01 13.72 5.54
N GLY A 102 -4.13 13.21 6.04
CA GLY A 102 -4.60 11.86 5.73
C GLY A 102 -3.85 10.72 6.42
N ALA A 103 -2.81 10.98 7.22
CA ALA A 103 -2.03 9.90 7.83
C ALA A 103 -2.81 9.08 8.87
N VAL A 104 -2.37 7.85 9.09
CA VAL A 104 -2.91 6.92 10.09
C VAL A 104 -1.83 6.43 11.04
N CYS A 105 -2.23 6.05 12.25
CA CYS A 105 -1.34 5.41 13.21
C CYS A 105 -1.48 3.90 13.10
N CYS A 106 -0.43 3.23 12.65
CA CYS A 106 -0.34 1.78 12.60
C CYS A 106 0.34 1.23 13.86
N PRO A 107 -0.04 0.05 14.36
CA PRO A 107 0.68 -0.60 15.45
C PRO A 107 2.12 -0.92 15.03
N ALA A 108 3.02 -1.04 16.00
CA ALA A 108 4.35 -1.60 15.74
C ALA A 108 4.20 -3.01 15.16
N VAL A 109 4.92 -3.25 14.07
CA VAL A 109 5.08 -4.61 13.56
C VAL A 109 5.91 -5.41 14.56
N GLN A 110 5.33 -6.51 15.06
CA GLN A 110 6.02 -7.44 15.94
C GLN A 110 6.62 -8.55 15.10
N CYS A 111 7.94 -8.55 14.97
CA CYS A 111 8.65 -9.56 14.21
C CYS A 111 9.08 -10.74 15.08
N PRO A 112 8.88 -11.99 14.61
CA PRO A 112 9.47 -13.16 15.25
C PRO A 112 10.99 -13.15 15.08
N GLU A 113 11.69 -14.06 15.78
CA GLU A 113 13.15 -14.17 15.69
C GLU A 113 13.63 -14.27 14.23
N GLY A 114 14.68 -13.52 13.90
CA GLY A 114 15.22 -13.42 12.54
C GLY A 114 14.53 -12.38 11.66
N GLY A 115 13.34 -11.89 12.04
CA GLY A 115 12.65 -10.82 11.34
C GLY A 115 13.00 -9.44 11.89
N VAL A 116 13.16 -8.46 11.01
CA VAL A 116 13.25 -7.04 11.39
C VAL A 116 12.04 -6.28 10.85
N PRO A 117 11.46 -5.34 11.61
CA PRO A 117 10.43 -4.48 11.06
C PRO A 117 11.01 -3.69 9.88
N PRO A 118 10.25 -3.50 8.78
CA PRO A 118 10.65 -2.71 7.66
C PRO A 118 10.85 -1.29 8.18
N VAL A 119 11.94 -0.68 7.74
CA VAL A 119 12.16 0.74 8.01
C VAL A 119 10.97 1.53 7.43
N PRO A 120 10.39 2.47 8.20
CA PRO A 120 9.37 3.38 7.69
C PRO A 120 10.05 4.37 6.75
N SER A 121 10.41 3.92 5.55
CA SER A 121 11.09 4.75 4.56
C SER A 121 10.30 4.73 3.26
N ASN A 122 10.05 5.93 2.73
CA ASN A 122 9.60 6.15 1.34
C ASN A 122 10.63 5.64 0.30
N ASP A 123 11.79 5.15 0.77
CA ASP A 123 12.90 4.65 -0.03
C ASP A 123 12.76 3.17 -0.43
N GLY A 124 11.64 2.53 -0.03
CA GLY A 124 11.37 1.13 -0.34
C GLY A 124 11.86 0.17 0.75
N PRO A 125 11.79 -1.16 0.48
CA PRO A 125 12.22 -2.17 1.43
C PRO A 125 13.72 -2.01 1.75
N PRO A 126 14.17 -2.33 2.97
CA PRO A 126 15.59 -2.24 3.31
C PRO A 126 16.43 -3.06 2.34
N GLU A 127 17.65 -2.62 2.01
CA GLU A 127 18.51 -3.24 0.99
C GLU A 127 18.76 -4.75 1.23
N ASN A 128 18.57 -5.21 2.46
CA ASN A 128 18.72 -6.60 2.88
C ASN A 128 17.38 -7.32 3.12
N CYS A 129 16.25 -6.82 2.60
CA CYS A 129 14.97 -7.51 2.67
C CYS A 129 14.89 -8.53 1.52
N ALA A 130 15.23 -9.79 1.78
CA ALA A 130 15.07 -10.84 0.79
C ALA A 130 13.60 -11.27 0.70
N VAL A 131 12.96 -11.44 1.87
CA VAL A 131 11.59 -11.95 1.98
C VAL A 131 10.81 -11.14 3.00
N LEU A 132 9.57 -10.77 2.66
CA LEU A 132 8.61 -10.09 3.51
C LEU A 132 7.53 -11.07 3.98
N PHE A 133 7.27 -11.11 5.29
CA PHE A 133 6.16 -11.86 5.88
C PHE A 133 5.50 -11.06 7.00
N ARG A 134 4.18 -10.82 6.89
CA ARG A 134 3.38 -10.01 7.83
C ARG A 134 4.02 -8.67 8.19
N GLY A 135 4.54 -8.01 7.16
CA GLY A 135 5.21 -6.73 7.32
C GLY A 135 6.55 -6.83 8.04
N CYS A 136 7.20 -8.00 8.17
CA CYS A 136 8.57 -8.17 8.66
C CYS A 136 9.50 -8.56 7.52
N CYS A 137 10.70 -7.97 7.48
CA CYS A 137 11.76 -8.32 6.55
C CYS A 137 12.67 -9.41 7.12
N PHE A 138 12.96 -10.41 6.31
CA PHE A 138 13.88 -11.50 6.60
C PHE A 138 14.98 -11.52 5.53
N GLN A 139 16.20 -11.79 5.96
CA GLN A 139 17.35 -11.94 5.06
C GLN A 139 17.40 -13.32 4.42
N GLU A 140 16.88 -14.34 5.12
CA GLU A 140 16.89 -15.74 4.69
C GLU A 140 15.46 -16.25 4.54
N THR A 141 15.20 -16.98 3.44
CA THR A 141 13.88 -17.57 3.18
C THR A 141 13.44 -18.53 4.28
N ALA A 142 14.37 -19.35 4.79
CA ALA A 142 14.07 -20.32 5.85
C ALA A 142 13.54 -19.63 7.13
N ASP A 143 14.06 -18.46 7.48
CA ASP A 143 13.59 -17.69 8.65
C ASP A 143 12.17 -17.19 8.44
N ALA A 144 11.87 -16.67 7.25
CA ALA A 144 10.53 -16.24 6.89
C ALA A 144 9.54 -17.43 6.87
N CYS A 145 9.95 -18.60 6.37
CA CYS A 145 9.13 -19.80 6.37
C CYS A 145 8.85 -20.30 7.81
N ARG A 146 9.86 -20.28 8.70
CA ARG A 146 9.69 -20.64 10.11
C ARG A 146 8.75 -19.67 10.82
N ALA A 147 8.90 -18.37 10.54
CA ALA A 147 7.99 -17.33 11.01
C ALA A 147 6.55 -17.54 10.54
N ALA A 148 6.36 -18.07 9.33
CA ALA A 148 5.06 -18.42 8.77
C ALA A 148 4.48 -19.75 9.28
N GLY A 149 5.21 -20.49 10.13
CA GLY A 149 4.79 -21.78 10.67
C GLY A 149 5.01 -22.96 9.72
N CYS A 150 5.77 -22.77 8.64
CA CYS A 150 5.99 -23.75 7.57
C CYS A 150 7.18 -24.69 7.81
N GLY A 151 7.99 -24.45 8.84
CA GLY A 151 9.32 -25.04 8.95
C GLY A 151 10.32 -24.30 8.04
N ASP A 152 11.28 -25.01 7.46
CA ASP A 152 12.37 -24.39 6.68
C ASP A 152 12.04 -24.15 5.19
N GLU A 153 10.90 -24.67 4.72
CA GLU A 153 10.48 -24.57 3.32
C GLU A 153 9.04 -24.04 3.22
N CYS A 154 8.81 -23.11 2.31
CA CYS A 154 7.51 -22.51 2.03
C CYS A 154 7.45 -21.95 0.61
N GLU A 155 6.24 -21.69 0.11
CA GLU A 155 6.04 -21.03 -1.18
C GLU A 155 6.34 -19.53 -1.05
N VAL A 156 7.37 -19.07 -1.75
CA VAL A 156 7.70 -17.65 -1.89
C VAL A 156 7.23 -17.16 -3.25
N MET A 157 6.38 -16.13 -3.24
CA MET A 157 5.92 -15.47 -4.46
C MET A 157 7.07 -14.76 -5.15
N GLU A 158 7.08 -14.81 -6.50
CA GLU A 158 8.05 -14.11 -7.34
C GLU A 158 7.79 -12.58 -7.33
N SER A 159 8.16 -11.94 -6.23
CA SER A 159 8.18 -10.49 -6.04
C SER A 159 9.52 -10.06 -5.44
N TYR A 160 9.80 -8.76 -5.42
CA TYR A 160 10.93 -8.21 -4.67
C TYR A 160 10.46 -7.14 -3.68
N PRO A 161 10.63 -7.37 -2.35
CA PRO A 161 11.06 -8.62 -1.72
C PRO A 161 10.10 -9.77 -2.02
N GLY A 162 10.57 -11.02 -1.91
CA GLY A 162 9.72 -12.20 -2.02
C GLY A 162 8.65 -12.19 -0.93
N GLN A 163 7.46 -12.73 -1.17
CA GLN A 163 6.41 -12.81 -0.16
C GLN A 163 6.10 -14.25 0.19
N VAL A 164 6.13 -14.59 1.49
CA VAL A 164 5.74 -15.94 1.95
C VAL A 164 4.23 -16.05 1.98
N ARG A 165 3.70 -17.12 1.38
CA ARG A 165 2.30 -17.50 1.61
C ARG A 165 2.18 -18.15 2.99
N PRO A 166 1.22 -17.74 3.83
CA PRO A 166 0.98 -18.40 5.12
C PRO A 166 0.72 -19.90 4.91
N CYS A 167 1.31 -20.73 5.77
CA CYS A 167 0.94 -22.14 5.82
C CYS A 167 -0.38 -22.32 6.57
N GLU A 168 -1.33 -23.02 5.94
CA GLU A 168 -2.64 -23.35 6.52
C GLU A 168 -2.56 -24.53 7.51
#